data_AF-A0A072ULF7-F1
#
_entry.id   AF-A0A072ULF7-F1
#
_cell.length_a   1.000
_cell.length_b   1.000
_cell.length_c   1.000
_cell.angle_alpha   90.00
_cell.angle_beta   90.00
_cell.angle_gamma   90.00
#
_symmetry.space_group_name_H-M   'P 1'
#
loop_
_entity.id
_entity.type
_entity.pdbx_description
1 polymer ?
#
loop_
_entity_poly.entity_id
_entity_poly.type
_entity_poly.pdbx_seq_one_letter_code
_entity_poly.pdbx_strand_id
1 'polypeptide(L)'
;MSSAGIALKANITTLGKYVLPLLEQFKFVSTFVVKKYFNNKVKIYTPDFKLCFDHFCVHTGGKAVLDEIQKVLGLSDFQLEPSKMTLYRYGNTSSSFVWYELAYCEAKGRIRKGDRIWQIAFGSRFKCNTAVWCALKNVDPIKEINPWSDEISEFPVDVSI
;
A
#
# COMPACT_ATOMS: atom_id res chain seq x y z
N MET A 1 12.40 -0.38 -15.65
CA MET A 1 11.30 -0.04 -14.72
C MET A 1 10.07 0.23 -15.56
N SER A 2 8.93 -0.36 -15.21
CA SER A 2 7.65 -0.08 -15.87
C SER A 2 7.22 1.37 -15.64
N SER A 3 6.35 1.91 -16.50
CA SER A 3 5.78 3.27 -16.33
C SER A 3 5.09 3.43 -14.96
N ALA A 4 4.46 2.37 -14.45
CA ALA A 4 3.89 2.31 -13.10
C ALA A 4 4.95 2.50 -12.01
N GLY A 5 6.09 1.81 -12.11
CA GLY A 5 7.18 1.91 -11.14
C GLY A 5 7.81 3.31 -11.08
N ILE A 6 7.89 4.01 -12.22
CA ILE A 6 8.37 5.41 -12.25
C ILE A 6 7.38 6.33 -11.53
N ALA A 7 6.09 6.23 -11.84
CA ALA A 7 5.05 7.04 -11.22
C ALA A 7 4.93 6.77 -9.71
N LEU A 8 5.00 5.51 -9.30
CA LEU A 8 5.04 5.11 -7.89
C LEU A 8 6.25 5.75 -7.20
N LYS A 9 7.44 5.64 -7.77
CA LYS A 9 8.66 6.19 -7.17
C LYS A 9 8.57 7.70 -6.98
N ALA A 10 8.00 8.43 -7.95
CA ALA A 10 7.78 9.87 -7.82
C ALA A 10 6.75 10.19 -6.71
N ASN A 11 5.66 9.42 -6.64
CA ASN A 11 4.62 9.58 -5.63
C ASN A 11 5.18 9.34 -4.21
N ILE A 12 5.85 8.21 -3.97
CA ILE A 12 6.39 7.87 -2.64
C ILE A 12 7.53 8.81 -2.22
N THR A 13 8.31 9.33 -3.17
CA THR A 13 9.35 10.34 -2.85
C THR A 13 8.71 11.64 -2.37
N THR A 14 7.55 11.99 -2.92
CA THR A 14 6.80 13.19 -2.50
C THR A 14 6.12 12.97 -1.16
N LEU A 15 5.43 11.84 -0.99
CA LEU A 15 4.76 11.48 0.26
C LEU A 15 5.75 11.31 1.41
N GLY A 16 6.89 10.68 1.15
CA GLY A 16 7.90 10.36 2.15
C GLY A 16 8.40 11.57 2.95
N LYS A 17 8.44 12.75 2.33
CA LYS A 17 8.81 14.01 3.02
C LYS A 17 7.86 14.36 4.18
N TYR A 18 6.59 13.98 4.06
CA TYR A 18 5.55 14.34 5.03
C TYR A 18 5.31 13.26 6.08
N VAL A 19 5.55 11.99 5.75
CA VAL A 19 5.16 10.87 6.61
C VAL A 19 6.34 10.14 7.25
N LEU A 20 7.52 10.17 6.64
CA LEU A 20 8.68 9.41 7.15
C LEU A 20 9.33 10.11 8.34
N PRO A 21 9.81 9.35 9.34
CA PRO A 21 10.69 9.86 10.38
C PRO A 21 11.92 10.55 9.77
N LEU A 22 12.44 11.59 10.44
CA LEU A 22 13.60 12.35 9.98
C LEU A 22 14.83 11.47 9.69
N LEU A 23 15.02 10.40 10.49
CA LEU A 23 16.12 9.46 10.30
C LEU A 23 16.02 8.71 8.96
N GLU A 24 14.82 8.29 8.58
CA GLU A 24 14.57 7.62 7.30
C GLU A 24 14.77 8.59 6.11
N GLN A 25 14.34 9.84 6.27
CA GLN A 25 14.60 10.89 5.28
C GLN A 25 16.11 11.13 5.09
N PHE A 26 16.88 11.18 6.18
CA PHE A 26 18.33 11.38 6.13
C PHE A 26 19.07 10.21 5.44
N LYS A 27 18.69 8.96 5.73
CA LYS A 27 19.24 7.77 5.02
C LYS A 27 18.99 7.83 3.52
N PHE A 28 17.78 8.25 3.12
CA PHE A 28 17.45 8.42 1.71
C PHE A 28 18.29 9.52 1.05
N VAL A 29 18.33 10.70 1.65
CA VAL A 29 19.06 11.86 1.09
C VAL A 29 20.55 11.58 1.01
N SER A 30 21.15 10.99 2.04
CA SER A 30 22.58 10.66 2.05
C SER A 30 22.95 9.68 0.94
N THR A 31 22.19 8.59 0.76
CA THR A 31 22.44 7.63 -0.34
C THR A 31 22.20 8.24 -1.71
N PHE A 32 21.23 9.15 -1.85
CA PHE A 32 21.02 9.90 -3.09
C PHE A 32 22.19 10.83 -3.43
N VAL A 33 22.71 11.58 -2.45
CA VAL A 33 23.88 12.47 -2.61
C VAL A 33 25.12 11.66 -2.96
N VAL A 34 25.38 10.56 -2.23
CA VAL A 34 26.50 9.65 -2.52
C VAL A 34 26.39 9.14 -3.95
N LYS A 35 25.21 8.68 -4.36
CA LYS A 35 25.02 8.20 -5.74
C LYS A 35 25.32 9.28 -6.76
N LYS A 36 24.77 10.49 -6.57
CA LYS A 36 24.83 11.58 -7.55
C LYS A 36 26.23 12.20 -7.69
N TYR A 37 26.97 12.33 -6.60
CA TYR A 37 28.24 13.09 -6.59
C TYR A 37 29.48 12.24 -6.35
N PHE A 38 29.36 11.05 -5.76
CA PHE A 38 30.51 10.24 -5.35
C PHE A 38 30.60 8.91 -6.11
N ASN A 39 29.53 8.12 -6.13
CA ASN A 39 29.53 6.78 -6.73
C ASN A 39 28.18 6.38 -7.33
N ASN A 40 28.07 6.50 -8.65
CA ASN A 40 26.85 6.15 -9.40
C ASN A 40 26.42 4.67 -9.28
N LYS A 41 27.30 3.77 -8.81
CA LYS A 41 26.98 2.34 -8.63
C LYS A 41 26.22 2.05 -7.33
N VAL A 42 26.13 3.00 -6.40
CA VAL A 42 25.39 2.84 -5.14
C VAL A 42 23.89 2.70 -5.42
N LYS A 43 23.25 1.72 -4.77
CA LYS A 43 21.79 1.56 -4.81
C LYS A 43 21.15 2.63 -3.92
N ILE A 44 20.13 3.31 -4.43
CA ILE A 44 19.36 4.28 -3.64
C ILE A 44 18.61 3.50 -2.58
N TYR A 45 18.71 3.92 -1.33
CA TYR A 45 17.94 3.34 -0.25
C TYR A 45 16.44 3.59 -0.49
N THR A 46 15.59 2.57 -0.33
CA THR A 46 14.14 2.78 -0.31
C THR A 46 13.72 2.94 1.15
N PRO A 47 13.08 4.07 1.54
CA PRO A 47 12.62 4.26 2.91
C PRO A 47 11.62 3.20 3.33
N ASP A 48 11.65 2.83 4.61
CA ASP A 48 10.69 1.87 5.15
C ASP A 48 9.37 2.56 5.53
N PHE A 49 8.39 2.48 4.64
CA PHE A 49 7.05 3.04 4.87
C PHE A 49 6.23 2.25 5.90
N LYS A 50 6.65 1.04 6.29
CA LYS A 50 5.98 0.22 7.31
C LYS A 50 6.14 0.83 8.71
N LEU A 51 7.08 1.74 8.90
CA LEU A 51 7.21 2.55 10.12
C LEU A 51 6.12 3.64 10.23
N CYS A 52 5.46 3.95 9.11
CA CYS A 52 4.54 5.08 8.98
C CYS A 52 3.09 4.67 8.80
N PHE A 53 2.84 3.42 8.41
CA PHE A 53 1.52 2.93 8.08
C PHE A 53 1.33 1.54 8.62
N ASP A 54 0.17 1.34 9.23
CA ASP A 54 -0.24 0.08 9.82
C ASP A 54 -0.95 -0.79 8.77
N HIS A 55 -1.68 -0.14 7.85
CA HIS A 55 -2.45 -0.81 6.79
C HIS A 55 -2.15 -0.24 5.41
N PHE A 56 -2.09 -1.12 4.41
CA PHE A 56 -1.81 -0.78 3.02
C PHE A 56 -2.97 -1.24 2.14
N CYS A 57 -3.56 -0.30 1.40
CA CYS A 57 -4.62 -0.54 0.43
C CYS A 57 -4.09 -0.13 -0.94
N VAL A 58 -3.80 -1.12 -1.78
CA VAL A 58 -3.10 -0.92 -3.05
C VAL A 58 -4.02 -1.29 -4.21
N HIS A 59 -4.72 -0.28 -4.74
CA HIS A 59 -5.48 -0.46 -5.95
C HIS A 59 -4.57 -0.62 -7.16
N THR A 60 -4.79 -1.72 -7.87
CA THR A 60 -4.11 -1.99 -9.13
C THR A 60 -5.08 -2.50 -10.18
N GLY A 61 -4.73 -2.24 -11.44
CA GLY A 61 -5.45 -2.81 -12.57
C GLY A 61 -5.24 -4.31 -12.76
N GLY A 62 -4.32 -4.94 -12.04
CA GLY A 62 -4.00 -6.36 -12.15
C GLY A 62 -2.72 -6.79 -11.41
N LYS A 63 -2.54 -8.12 -11.30
CA LYS A 63 -1.49 -8.77 -10.49
C LYS A 63 -0.07 -8.24 -10.71
N ALA A 64 0.33 -8.02 -11.97
CA ALA A 64 1.69 -7.56 -12.29
C ALA A 64 2.06 -6.21 -11.64
N VAL A 65 1.07 -5.34 -11.43
CA VAL A 65 1.29 -4.05 -10.76
C VAL A 65 1.38 -4.23 -9.25
N LEU A 66 0.60 -5.15 -8.66
CA LEU A 66 0.72 -5.51 -7.24
C LEU A 66 2.10 -6.06 -6.92
N ASP A 67 2.61 -6.99 -7.74
CA ASP A 67 3.92 -7.62 -7.52
C ASP A 67 5.06 -6.57 -7.58
N GLU A 68 4.98 -5.61 -8.51
CA GLU A 68 5.96 -4.53 -8.61
C GLU A 68 5.89 -3.61 -7.38
N ILE A 69 4.69 -3.29 -6.87
CA ILE A 69 4.52 -2.47 -5.66
C ILE A 69 5.05 -3.21 -4.44
N GLN A 70 4.71 -4.49 -4.29
CA GLN A 70 5.21 -5.34 -3.20
C GLN A 70 6.74 -5.35 -3.19
N LYS A 71 7.37 -5.49 -4.35
CA LYS A 71 8.83 -5.46 -4.51
C LYS A 71 9.45 -4.09 -4.21
N VAL A 72 8.85 -3.00 -4.70
CA VAL A 72 9.38 -1.64 -4.51
C VAL A 72 9.28 -1.22 -3.05
N LEU A 73 8.16 -1.50 -2.39
CA LEU A 73 7.89 -1.10 -1.01
C LEU A 73 8.34 -2.13 0.04
N GLY A 74 8.69 -3.35 -0.38
CA GLY A 74 9.07 -4.43 0.54
C GLY A 74 7.93 -4.85 1.47
N LEU A 75 6.70 -4.92 0.93
CA LEU A 75 5.50 -5.31 1.67
C LEU A 75 5.44 -6.83 1.85
N SER A 76 4.96 -7.27 3.02
CA SER A 76 4.72 -8.69 3.27
C SER A 76 3.41 -9.15 2.61
N ASP A 77 3.24 -10.46 2.46
CA ASP A 77 2.00 -11.02 1.92
C ASP A 77 0.79 -10.69 2.80
N PHE A 78 0.96 -10.60 4.13
CA PHE A 78 -0.09 -10.16 5.03
C PHE A 78 -0.57 -8.72 4.73
N GLN A 79 0.36 -7.83 4.37
CA GLN A 79 0.04 -6.44 4.01
C GLN A 79 -0.62 -6.33 2.63
N LEU A 80 -0.28 -7.24 1.70
CA LEU A 80 -0.87 -7.26 0.37
C LEU A 80 -2.15 -8.12 0.28
N GLU A 81 -2.45 -8.90 1.30
CA GLU A 81 -3.62 -9.78 1.38
C GLU A 81 -4.93 -9.05 1.06
N PRO A 82 -5.24 -7.85 1.61
CA PRO A 82 -6.47 -7.15 1.29
C PRO A 82 -6.61 -6.87 -0.21
N SER A 83 -5.53 -6.45 -0.86
CA SER A 83 -5.48 -6.21 -2.31
C SER A 83 -5.68 -7.48 -3.12
N LYS A 84 -4.99 -8.56 -2.73
CA LYS A 84 -5.08 -9.86 -3.41
C LYS A 84 -6.49 -10.44 -3.30
N MET A 85 -7.08 -10.44 -2.10
CA MET A 85 -8.42 -10.97 -1.86
C MET A 85 -9.50 -10.12 -2.53
N THR A 86 -9.38 -8.80 -2.48
CA THR A 86 -10.31 -7.89 -3.19
C THR A 86 -10.26 -8.14 -4.69
N LEU A 87 -9.07 -8.25 -5.28
CA LEU A 87 -8.90 -8.53 -6.70
C LEU A 87 -9.45 -9.91 -7.08
N TYR A 88 -9.24 -10.92 -6.24
CA TYR A 88 -9.79 -12.26 -6.48
C TYR A 88 -11.32 -12.26 -6.42
N ARG A 89 -11.90 -11.63 -5.40
CA ARG A 89 -13.34 -11.71 -5.12
C ARG A 89 -14.20 -10.81 -6.01
N TYR A 90 -13.77 -9.56 -6.21
CA TYR A 90 -14.54 -8.53 -6.91
C TYR A 90 -13.94 -8.13 -8.26
N GLY A 91 -12.74 -8.60 -8.57
CA GLY A 91 -12.00 -8.11 -9.72
C GLY A 91 -11.59 -6.65 -9.55
N ASN A 92 -11.28 -6.00 -10.67
CA ASN A 92 -10.97 -4.58 -10.69
C ASN A 92 -12.25 -3.74 -10.70
N THR A 93 -12.68 -3.28 -9.53
CA THR A 93 -13.85 -2.38 -9.35
C THR A 93 -13.50 -0.89 -9.53
N SER A 94 -12.46 -0.60 -10.33
CA SER A 94 -11.99 0.76 -10.63
C SER A 94 -11.65 1.52 -9.34
N SER A 95 -11.99 2.81 -9.25
CA SER A 95 -11.67 3.68 -8.11
C SER A 95 -12.22 3.20 -6.76
N SER A 96 -13.29 2.40 -6.75
CA SER A 96 -13.90 1.90 -5.51
C SER A 96 -13.09 0.79 -4.83
N PHE A 97 -12.15 0.18 -5.56
CA PHE A 97 -11.35 -0.95 -5.10
C PHE A 97 -10.65 -0.70 -3.76
N VAL A 98 -10.05 0.49 -3.56
CA VAL A 98 -9.35 0.84 -2.31
C VAL A 98 -10.26 0.83 -1.07
N TRP A 99 -11.57 1.01 -1.26
CA TRP A 99 -12.55 0.96 -0.18
C TRP A 99 -12.97 -0.46 0.14
N TYR A 100 -13.03 -1.35 -0.86
CA TYR A 100 -13.22 -2.78 -0.61
C TYR A 100 -12.02 -3.40 0.12
N GLU A 101 -10.79 -2.95 -0.18
CA GLU A 101 -9.60 -3.35 0.58
C GLU A 101 -9.65 -2.88 2.03
N LEU A 102 -10.07 -1.64 2.26
CA LEU A 102 -10.23 -1.13 3.62
C LEU A 102 -11.32 -1.91 4.38
N ALA A 103 -12.47 -2.15 3.74
CA ALA A 103 -13.54 -2.96 4.30
C ALA A 103 -13.08 -4.40 4.61
N TYR A 104 -12.18 -4.96 3.81
CA TYR A 104 -11.56 -6.26 4.11
C TYR A 104 -10.76 -6.19 5.41
N CYS A 105 -9.92 -5.18 5.59
CA CYS A 105 -9.16 -4.97 6.83
C CYS A 105 -10.08 -4.78 8.05
N GLU A 106 -11.16 -4.02 7.88
CA GLU A 106 -12.19 -3.82 8.90
C GLU A 106 -12.88 -5.14 9.28
N ALA A 107 -13.31 -5.93 8.30
CA ALA A 107 -13.97 -7.21 8.51
C ALA A 107 -13.03 -8.24 9.16
N LYS A 108 -11.72 -8.18 8.88
CA LYS A 108 -10.70 -8.96 9.59
C LYS A 108 -10.41 -8.46 11.02
N GLY A 109 -11.06 -7.39 11.47
CA GLY A 109 -10.82 -6.79 12.78
C GLY A 109 -9.41 -6.22 12.93
N ARG A 110 -8.77 -5.81 11.82
CA ARG A 110 -7.39 -5.32 11.81
C ARG A 110 -7.29 -3.84 12.17
N ILE A 111 -8.34 -3.06 11.92
CA ILE A 111 -8.33 -1.60 12.09
C ILE A 111 -8.61 -1.21 13.56
N ARG A 112 -7.65 -0.52 14.18
CA ARG A 112 -7.76 0.06 15.52
C ARG A 112 -7.66 1.57 15.49
N LYS A 113 -8.18 2.21 16.54
CA LYS A 113 -8.06 3.67 16.72
C LYS A 113 -6.59 4.07 16.75
N GLY A 114 -6.24 5.06 15.93
CA GLY A 114 -4.89 5.58 15.77
C GLY A 114 -4.11 4.96 14.61
N ASP A 115 -4.59 3.84 14.05
CA ASP A 115 -3.94 3.19 12.91
C ASP A 115 -3.92 4.12 11.70
N ARG A 116 -2.78 4.15 11.01
CA ARG A 116 -2.59 4.91 9.78
C ARG A 116 -2.74 4.00 8.57
N ILE A 117 -3.69 4.35 7.70
CA ILE A 117 -3.97 3.60 6.48
C ILE A 117 -3.43 4.38 5.28
N TRP A 118 -2.68 3.69 4.42
CA TRP A 118 -2.20 4.24 3.17
C TRP A 118 -2.94 3.63 1.99
N GLN A 119 -3.71 4.46 1.28
CA GLN A 119 -4.33 4.09 0.01
C GLN A 119 -3.48 4.57 -1.16
N ILE A 120 -3.14 3.65 -2.06
CA ILE A 120 -2.40 3.90 -3.30
C ILE A 120 -3.30 3.46 -4.46
N ALA A 121 -3.49 4.32 -5.45
CA ALA A 121 -4.29 4.00 -6.63
C ALA A 121 -3.59 4.40 -7.92
N PHE A 122 -3.69 3.55 -8.93
CA PHE A 122 -3.21 3.84 -10.29
C PHE A 122 -4.38 4.13 -11.22
N GLY A 123 -4.37 5.33 -11.81
CA GLY A 123 -5.31 5.72 -12.86
C GLY A 123 -4.76 5.49 -14.27
N SER A 124 -5.55 5.91 -15.26
CA SER A 124 -5.15 5.89 -16.67
C SER A 124 -3.81 6.63 -16.89
N ARG A 125 -2.99 6.11 -17.81
CA ARG A 125 -1.61 6.57 -18.06
C ARG A 125 -0.67 6.44 -16.85
N PHE A 126 -0.92 5.48 -15.96
CA PHE A 126 -0.09 5.21 -14.79
C PHE A 126 0.08 6.42 -13.86
N LYS A 127 -0.95 7.26 -13.73
CA LYS A 127 -0.97 8.31 -12.69
C LYS A 127 -1.13 7.62 -11.34
N CYS A 128 -0.19 7.84 -10.43
CA CYS A 128 -0.22 7.28 -9.08
C CYS A 128 -0.74 8.34 -8.11
N ASN A 129 -1.86 8.05 -7.45
CA ASN A 129 -2.47 8.89 -6.44
C ASN A 129 -2.37 8.21 -5.06
N THR A 130 -2.29 9.03 -4.02
CA THR A 130 -2.16 8.57 -2.65
C THR A 130 -3.15 9.29 -1.73
N ALA A 131 -3.70 8.58 -0.76
CA ALA A 131 -4.42 9.14 0.37
C ALA A 131 -3.94 8.49 1.67
N VAL A 132 -3.83 9.29 2.72
CA VAL A 132 -3.43 8.83 4.06
C VAL A 132 -4.57 9.11 5.01
N TRP A 133 -4.97 8.09 5.76
CA TRP A 133 -6.07 8.15 6.72
C TRP A 133 -5.57 7.77 8.11
N CYS A 134 -6.28 8.26 9.13
CA CYS A 134 -6.10 7.85 10.51
C CYS A 134 -7.44 7.34 11.04
N ALA A 135 -7.44 6.12 11.58
CA ALA A 135 -8.63 5.53 12.16
C ALA A 135 -9.01 6.25 13.46
N LEU A 136 -10.20 6.87 13.49
CA LEU A 136 -10.65 7.68 14.63
C LEU A 136 -11.26 6.84 15.76
N LYS A 137 -11.70 5.62 15.44
CA LYS A 137 -12.32 4.67 16.36
C LYS A 137 -11.81 3.25 16.06
N ASN A 138 -12.00 2.36 17.02
CA ASN A 138 -11.86 0.92 16.76
C ASN A 138 -13.05 0.49 15.88
N VAL A 139 -12.78 -0.37 14.90
CA VAL A 139 -13.84 -0.97 14.09
C VAL A 139 -14.14 -2.36 14.64
N ASP A 140 -15.39 -2.57 15.03
CA ASP A 140 -15.85 -3.85 15.56
C ASP A 140 -16.47 -4.68 14.42
N PRO A 141 -15.83 -5.76 13.96
CA PRO A 141 -16.28 -6.52 12.80
C PRO A 141 -17.64 -7.23 13.03
N ILE A 142 -18.06 -7.38 14.30
CA ILE A 142 -19.35 -8.01 14.64
C ILE A 142 -20.49 -6.99 14.55
N LYS A 143 -20.22 -5.73 14.87
CA LYS A 143 -21.24 -4.66 14.90
C LYS A 143 -21.33 -3.89 13.58
N GLU A 144 -20.22 -3.74 12.89
CA GLU A 144 -20.14 -2.96 11.65
C GLU A 144 -20.24 -3.89 10.45
N ILE A 145 -21.43 -3.93 9.83
CA ILE A 145 -21.68 -4.73 8.62
C ILE A 145 -21.05 -4.02 7.42
N ASN A 146 -20.30 -4.77 6.63
CA ASN A 146 -19.66 -4.30 5.42
C ASN A 146 -19.73 -5.37 4.30
N PRO A 147 -19.26 -5.09 3.07
CA PRO A 147 -19.39 -6.01 1.93
C PRO A 147 -18.77 -7.40 2.11
N TRP A 148 -17.90 -7.59 3.11
CA TRP A 148 -17.24 -8.85 3.41
C TRP A 148 -17.86 -9.62 4.58
N SER A 149 -18.76 -9.01 5.36
CA SER A 149 -19.21 -9.54 6.66
C SER A 149 -19.72 -10.98 6.60
N ASP A 150 -20.39 -11.37 5.51
CA ASP A 150 -21.01 -12.69 5.38
C ASP A 150 -19.99 -13.80 5.02
N GLU A 151 -18.87 -13.45 4.39
CA GLU A 151 -17.93 -14.41 3.79
C GLU A 151 -16.48 -14.24 4.29
N ILE A 152 -16.18 -13.25 5.14
CA ILE A 152 -14.80 -12.91 5.54
C ILE A 152 -14.06 -14.07 6.20
N SER A 153 -14.76 -15.00 6.86
CA SER A 153 -14.19 -16.19 7.47
C SER A 153 -13.59 -17.17 6.48
N GLU A 154 -14.01 -17.12 5.21
CA GLU A 154 -13.53 -18.00 4.13
C GLU A 154 -12.20 -17.52 3.52
N PHE A 155 -11.77 -16.31 3.86
CA PHE A 155 -10.55 -15.70 3.37
C PHE A 155 -9.41 -15.78 4.42
N PRO A 156 -8.14 -15.67 4.05
CA PRO A 156 -7.64 -15.63 2.68
C PRO A 156 -7.72 -17.01 2.00
N VAL A 157 -7.92 -17.00 0.69
CA VAL A 157 -7.76 -18.18 -0.17
C VAL A 157 -6.39 -18.16 -0.83
N ASP A 158 -5.88 -19.34 -1.22
CA ASP A 158 -4.63 -19.40 -1.96
C ASP A 158 -4.84 -18.93 -3.40
N VAL A 159 -4.19 -17.81 -3.74
CA VAL A 159 -4.25 -17.17 -5.07
C VAL A 159 -2.92 -17.30 -5.82
N SER A 160 -2.09 -18.29 -5.47
CA SER A 160 -0.87 -18.63 -6.19
C SER A 160 -1.18 -19.22 -7.58
N ILE A 161 -1.52 -18.34 -8.53
CA ILE A 161 -1.55 -18.59 -9.98
C ILE A 161 -0.49 -17.71 -10.65
#